data_AF-A0A418UQ74-F1
#
_entry.id   AF-A0A418UQ74-F1
#
_cell.length_a   1.000
_cell.length_b   1.000
_cell.length_c   1.000
_cell.angle_alpha   90.00
_cell.angle_beta   90.00
_cell.angle_gamma   90.00
#
_symmetry.space_group_name_H-M   'P 1'
#
loop_
_entity.id
_entity.type
_entity.pdbx_description
1 polymer ?
#
loop_
_entity_poly.entity_id
_entity_poly.type
_entity_poly.pdbx_seq_one_letter_code
_entity_poly.pdbx_strand_id
1 'polypeptide(L)'
;MAPTPFDTFRDLDRWLTNGPVRTPASVGLPLDLYREGEHFVARIDLPGVDPSTIDVDVEERTLTIRAERPANTAKDIQWLAHERPSGTFARQLTLGYGLALDRISAEYADGVLTLTIPVAEEAKPRKIEVTHASPDHRVIEADQA
;
A
#
# COMPACT_ATOMS: atom_id res chain seq x y z
N MET A 1 11.56 12.59 23.88
CA MET A 1 11.68 12.21 22.46
C MET A 1 10.30 12.40 21.84
N ALA A 2 10.09 13.49 21.10
CA ALA A 2 8.79 13.81 20.51
C ALA A 2 8.55 12.96 19.25
N PRO A 3 7.31 12.48 18.99
CA PRO A 3 6.99 11.75 17.78
C PRO A 3 7.10 12.68 16.56
N THR A 4 7.88 12.28 15.56
CA THR A 4 8.01 12.97 14.28
C THR A 4 6.73 12.77 13.44
N PRO A 5 6.15 13.83 12.85
CA PRO A 5 4.84 13.80 12.18
C PRO A 5 4.82 13.15 10.77
N PHE A 6 5.85 12.39 10.37
CA PHE A 6 5.97 11.81 9.02
C PHE A 6 6.45 10.37 9.04
N ASP A 7 5.76 9.49 9.76
CA ASP A 7 6.09 8.07 9.75
C ASP A 7 4.84 7.21 9.46
N THR A 8 4.24 7.49 8.29
CA THR A 8 3.05 6.80 7.75
C THR A 8 3.21 5.28 7.68
N PHE A 9 4.46 4.81 7.60
CA PHE A 9 4.80 3.39 7.57
C PHE A 9 4.59 2.71 8.93
N ARG A 10 4.94 3.39 10.05
CA ARG A 10 4.63 2.90 11.39
C ARG A 10 3.14 2.94 11.71
N ASP A 11 2.41 3.89 11.14
CA ASP A 11 0.96 3.94 11.25
C ASP A 11 0.28 2.78 10.50
N LEU A 12 0.80 2.41 9.32
CA LEU A 12 0.36 1.26 8.54
C LEU A 12 0.63 -0.06 9.28
N ASP A 13 1.86 -0.25 9.76
CA ASP A 13 2.32 -1.46 10.45
C ASP A 13 1.54 -1.70 11.75
N ARG A 14 1.32 -0.64 12.54
CA ARG A 14 0.54 -0.68 13.78
C ARG A 14 -0.95 -0.98 13.56
N TRP A 15 -1.51 -0.60 12.41
CA TRP A 15 -2.89 -0.91 12.07
C TRP A 15 -3.05 -2.33 11.52
N LEU A 16 -2.09 -2.80 10.72
CA LEU A 16 -2.00 -4.18 10.22
C LEU A 16 -1.83 -5.20 11.36
N THR A 17 -1.17 -4.81 12.47
CA THR A 17 -0.91 -5.70 13.63
C THR A 17 -1.91 -5.58 14.79
N ASN A 18 -2.53 -4.41 15.04
CA ASN A 18 -3.35 -4.17 16.26
C ASN A 18 -4.79 -3.64 16.03
N GLY A 19 -5.26 -3.46 14.79
CA GLY A 19 -6.65 -3.06 14.52
C GLY A 19 -7.66 -4.21 14.73
N PRO A 20 -8.91 -3.96 15.14
CA PRO A 20 -9.91 -5.02 15.27
C PRO A 20 -10.29 -5.51 13.86
N VAL A 21 -9.61 -6.55 13.39
CA VAL A 21 -9.95 -7.24 12.15
C VAL A 21 -11.32 -7.89 12.33
N ARG A 22 -12.36 -7.30 11.74
CA ARG A 22 -13.62 -7.99 11.47
C ARG A 22 -13.67 -8.38 10.00
N THR A 23 -13.16 -9.56 9.69
CA THR A 23 -13.43 -10.25 8.42
C THR A 23 -13.56 -11.74 8.69
N PRO A 24 -14.61 -12.40 8.17
CA PRO A 24 -14.83 -13.84 8.36
C PRO A 24 -13.70 -14.60 7.69
N ALA A 25 -12.98 -15.42 8.47
CA ALA A 25 -12.00 -16.43 8.04
C ALA A 25 -11.42 -16.22 6.63
N SER A 26 -10.65 -15.14 6.42
CA SER A 26 -9.83 -15.03 5.23
C SER A 26 -8.81 -16.17 5.30
N VAL A 27 -8.99 -17.22 4.50
CA VAL A 27 -7.90 -18.16 4.28
C VAL A 27 -6.76 -17.32 3.73
N GLY A 28 -5.72 -17.15 4.55
CA GLY A 28 -4.82 -16.01 4.46
C GLY A 28 -4.24 -15.91 3.06
N LEU A 29 -4.57 -14.84 2.35
CA LEU A 29 -3.89 -14.40 1.14
C LEU A 29 -2.52 -13.86 1.58
N PRO A 30 -1.44 -14.65 1.58
CA PRO A 30 -0.13 -14.20 2.05
C PRO A 30 0.29 -12.98 1.23
N LEU A 31 0.94 -12.02 1.88
CA LEU A 31 1.30 -10.73 1.28
C LEU A 31 2.66 -10.31 1.79
N ASP A 32 3.57 -10.02 0.86
CA ASP A 32 4.74 -9.18 1.11
C ASP A 32 4.43 -7.75 0.71
N LEU A 33 4.82 -6.80 1.57
CA LEU A 33 4.55 -5.39 1.37
C LEU A 33 5.80 -4.58 1.69
N TYR A 34 6.36 -3.92 0.68
CA TYR A 34 7.62 -3.20 0.83
C TYR A 34 7.68 -1.98 -0.06
N ARG A 35 8.67 -1.12 0.23
CA ARG A 35 9.00 0.05 -0.56
C ARG A 35 10.29 -0.21 -1.33
N GLU A 36 10.27 0.07 -2.62
CA GLU A 36 11.43 0.02 -3.51
C GLU A 36 11.61 1.40 -4.17
N GLY A 37 12.54 2.20 -3.61
CA GLY A 37 12.77 3.57 -4.06
C GLY A 37 11.54 4.46 -3.94
N GLU A 38 10.96 4.84 -5.07
CA GLU A 38 9.74 5.66 -5.19
C GLU A 38 8.48 4.82 -5.46
N HIS A 39 8.53 3.51 -5.23
CA HIS A 39 7.41 2.60 -5.46
C HIS A 39 7.07 1.85 -4.19
N PHE A 40 5.79 1.59 -4.01
CA PHE A 40 5.27 0.65 -3.04
C PHE A 40 4.84 -0.61 -3.78
N VAL A 41 5.32 -1.77 -3.33
CA VAL A 41 5.12 -3.05 -3.99
C VAL A 41 4.42 -4.00 -3.04
N ALA A 42 3.29 -4.54 -3.47
CA ALA A 42 2.52 -5.58 -2.78
C ALA A 42 2.57 -6.86 -3.61
N ARG A 43 3.07 -7.95 -3.05
CA ARG A 43 3.12 -9.27 -3.70
C ARG A 43 2.20 -10.23 -2.96
N ILE A 44 1.15 -10.70 -3.61
CA ILE A 44 0.11 -11.55 -3.03
C ILE A 44 0.15 -12.94 -3.67
N ASP A 45 0.25 -13.98 -2.84
CA ASP A 45 0.17 -15.35 -3.34
C ASP A 45 -1.30 -15.72 -3.64
N LEU A 46 -1.57 -15.96 -4.91
CA LEU A 46 -2.86 -16.37 -5.47
C LEU A 46 -2.73 -17.63 -6.38
N PRO A 47 -2.00 -18.69 -5.99
CA PRO A 47 -1.77 -19.82 -6.88
C PRO A 47 -3.08 -20.50 -7.29
N GLY A 48 -3.22 -20.80 -8.59
CA GLY A 48 -4.38 -21.49 -9.14
C GLY A 48 -5.66 -20.65 -9.24
N VAL A 49 -5.58 -19.35 -8.99
CA VAL A 49 -6.65 -18.39 -9.31
C VAL A 49 -6.72 -18.17 -10.82
N ASP A 50 -7.93 -18.07 -11.34
CA ASP A 50 -8.16 -17.62 -12.72
C ASP A 50 -7.90 -16.11 -12.81
N PRO A 51 -6.92 -15.64 -13.62
CA PRO A 51 -6.60 -14.22 -13.73
C PRO A 51 -7.79 -13.33 -14.08
N SER A 52 -8.78 -13.86 -14.80
CA SER A 52 -9.99 -13.11 -15.19
C SER A 52 -10.93 -12.82 -14.02
N THR A 53 -10.75 -13.52 -12.90
CA THR A 53 -11.50 -13.32 -11.65
C THR A 53 -10.79 -12.38 -10.67
N ILE A 54 -9.56 -11.96 -10.99
CA ILE A 54 -8.81 -11.03 -10.16
C ILE A 54 -9.37 -9.63 -10.38
N ASP A 55 -9.92 -9.07 -9.31
CA ASP A 55 -10.52 -7.76 -9.25
C ASP A 55 -9.73 -6.90 -8.25
N VAL A 56 -9.31 -5.73 -8.69
CA VAL A 56 -8.47 -4.81 -7.91
C VAL A 56 -9.11 -3.44 -7.95
N ASP A 57 -9.76 -3.08 -6.85
CA ASP A 57 -10.46 -1.82 -6.69
C ASP A 57 -9.71 -0.90 -5.73
N VAL A 58 -9.77 0.41 -6.00
CA VAL A 58 -9.36 1.43 -5.03
C VAL A 58 -10.49 2.40 -4.82
N GLU A 59 -10.98 2.45 -3.58
CA GLU A 59 -11.98 3.43 -3.16
C GLU A 59 -11.42 4.27 -2.03
N GLU A 60 -11.41 5.59 -2.23
CA GLU A 60 -10.73 6.58 -1.40
C GLU A 60 -9.24 6.27 -1.20
N ARG A 61 -8.93 5.41 -0.23
CA ARG A 61 -7.58 4.98 0.14
C ARG A 61 -7.54 3.50 0.51
N THR A 62 -8.61 2.75 0.22
CA THR A 62 -8.74 1.34 0.52
C THR A 62 -8.59 0.56 -0.78
N LEU A 63 -7.47 -0.14 -0.91
CA LEU A 63 -7.22 -1.08 -1.98
C LEU A 63 -7.87 -2.42 -1.61
N THR A 64 -8.81 -2.87 -2.42
CA THR A 64 -9.50 -4.14 -2.26
C THR A 64 -9.08 -5.08 -3.39
N ILE A 65 -8.58 -6.25 -3.02
CA ILE A 65 -8.21 -7.32 -3.94
C ILE A 65 -9.22 -8.44 -3.73
N ARG A 66 -9.88 -8.87 -4.81
CA ARG A 66 -10.73 -10.06 -4.83
C ARG A 66 -10.24 -11.01 -5.91
N ALA A 67 -10.40 -12.30 -5.65
CA ALA A 67 -9.98 -13.35 -6.56
C ALA A 67 -10.81 -14.61 -6.31
N GLU A 68 -11.03 -15.42 -7.33
CA GLU A 68 -11.69 -16.72 -7.18
C GLU A 68 -10.75 -17.86 -7.56
N ARG A 69 -10.63 -18.84 -6.67
CA ARG A 69 -10.03 -20.13 -7.01
C ARG A 69 -11.17 -21.14 -7.19
N PRO A 70 -11.36 -21.72 -8.39
CA PRO A 70 -12.43 -22.67 -8.61
C PRO A 70 -12.26 -23.89 -7.70
N ALA A 71 -13.37 -24.35 -7.13
CA ALA A 71 -13.42 -25.64 -6.46
C ALA A 71 -13.37 -26.78 -7.48
N ASN A 72 -12.83 -27.94 -7.10
CA ASN A 72 -12.94 -29.12 -7.95
C ASN A 72 -14.36 -29.69 -7.87
N THR A 73 -15.09 -29.68 -8.99
CA THR A 73 -16.51 -30.05 -9.09
C THR A 73 -16.74 -31.38 -9.82
N ALA A 74 -15.68 -32.16 -10.09
CA ALA A 74 -15.85 -33.45 -10.74
C ALA A 74 -16.77 -34.37 -9.92
N LYS A 75 -17.64 -35.10 -10.63
CA LYS A 75 -18.50 -36.12 -10.01
C LYS A 75 -17.62 -37.30 -9.60
N ASP A 76 -17.89 -37.88 -8.43
CA ASP A 76 -17.20 -39.05 -7.88
C ASP A 76 -15.75 -38.83 -7.40
N ILE A 77 -15.44 -37.64 -6.85
CA ILE A 77 -14.15 -37.42 -6.17
C ILE A 77 -14.17 -38.05 -4.77
N GLN A 78 -13.23 -38.98 -4.53
CA GLN A 78 -12.86 -39.41 -3.19
C GLN A 78 -11.61 -38.66 -2.72
N TRP A 79 -11.78 -37.71 -1.80
CA TRP A 79 -10.65 -36.98 -1.23
C TRP A 79 -9.86 -37.86 -0.27
N LEU A 80 -8.57 -38.03 -0.54
CA LEU A 80 -7.61 -38.60 0.42
C LEU A 80 -7.04 -37.51 1.34
N ALA A 81 -6.89 -36.28 0.83
CA ALA A 81 -6.56 -35.06 1.55
C ALA A 81 -7.13 -33.85 0.80
N HIS A 82 -7.57 -32.82 1.54
CA HIS A 82 -8.19 -31.61 0.98
C HIS A 82 -7.77 -30.37 1.78
N GLU A 83 -6.56 -29.90 1.52
CA GLU A 83 -5.94 -28.78 2.26
C GLU A 83 -5.89 -27.49 1.45
N ARG A 84 -6.04 -27.59 0.12
CA ARG A 84 -6.03 -26.44 -0.78
C ARG A 84 -7.34 -25.68 -0.62
N PRO A 85 -7.31 -24.40 -0.19
CA PRO A 85 -8.54 -23.63 -0.10
C PRO A 85 -9.07 -23.31 -1.50
N SER A 86 -10.38 -23.26 -1.65
CA SER A 86 -11.08 -22.85 -2.89
C SER A 86 -12.20 -21.89 -2.55
N GLY A 87 -12.72 -21.19 -3.55
CA GLY A 87 -13.76 -20.16 -3.43
C GLY A 87 -13.21 -18.75 -3.61
N THR A 88 -13.95 -17.77 -3.11
CA THR A 88 -13.59 -16.36 -3.21
C THR A 88 -12.66 -15.97 -2.07
N PHE A 89 -11.56 -15.30 -2.44
CA PHE A 89 -10.62 -14.68 -1.52
C PHE A 89 -10.75 -13.17 -1.66
N ALA A 90 -10.66 -12.47 -0.54
CA ALA A 90 -10.63 -11.02 -0.53
C ALA A 90 -9.64 -10.52 0.51
N ARG A 91 -8.90 -9.46 0.18
CA ARG A 91 -8.03 -8.74 1.11
C ARG A 91 -8.14 -7.25 0.88
N GLN A 92 -8.14 -6.49 1.97
CA GLN A 92 -8.16 -5.04 1.94
C GLN A 92 -6.88 -4.48 2.55
N LEU A 93 -6.35 -3.43 1.94
CA LEU A 93 -5.19 -2.68 2.39
C LEU A 93 -5.56 -1.19 2.41
N THR A 94 -5.56 -0.58 3.58
CA THR A 94 -5.59 0.89 3.67
C THR A 94 -4.23 1.41 3.30
N LEU A 95 -4.18 2.36 2.37
CA LEU A 95 -2.95 2.94 1.83
C LEU A 95 -2.58 4.23 2.57
N GLY A 96 -1.28 4.47 2.75
CA GLY A 96 -0.73 5.68 3.38
C GLY A 96 -0.70 6.89 2.44
N TYR A 97 -0.74 8.10 2.99
CA TYR A 97 -0.79 9.34 2.19
C TYR A 97 0.45 9.51 1.31
N GLY A 98 0.29 10.15 0.15
CA GLY A 98 1.40 10.39 -0.79
C GLY A 98 1.67 9.26 -1.79
N LEU A 99 0.65 8.49 -2.17
CA LEU A 99 0.71 7.52 -3.25
C LEU A 99 -0.12 8.00 -4.44
N ALA A 100 0.36 7.78 -5.66
CA ALA A 100 -0.34 8.09 -6.89
C ALA A 100 -1.27 6.93 -7.26
N LEU A 101 -2.45 6.89 -6.64
CA LEU A 101 -3.42 5.80 -6.77
C LEU A 101 -4.02 5.68 -8.18
N ASP A 102 -3.93 6.74 -8.97
CA ASP A 102 -4.31 6.79 -10.38
C ASP A 102 -3.31 6.09 -11.31
N ARG A 103 -2.11 5.73 -10.80
CA ARG A 103 -1.01 5.13 -11.55
C ARG A 103 -0.60 3.75 -11.04
N ILE A 104 -1.55 3.02 -10.45
CA ILE A 104 -1.30 1.65 -10.00
C ILE A 104 -1.14 0.73 -11.21
N SER A 105 -0.13 -0.13 -11.18
CA SER A 105 0.01 -1.23 -12.13
C SER A 105 -0.15 -2.57 -11.42
N ALA A 106 -0.69 -3.55 -12.14
CA ALA A 106 -0.92 -4.89 -11.65
C ALA A 106 -0.38 -5.92 -12.65
N GLU A 107 0.38 -6.90 -12.16
CA GLU A 107 0.92 -8.00 -12.93
C GLU A 107 0.64 -9.31 -12.22
N TYR A 108 0.26 -10.35 -12.96
CA TYR A 108 0.03 -11.68 -12.40
C TYR A 108 0.86 -12.71 -13.18
N ALA A 109 1.79 -13.35 -12.47
CA ALA A 109 2.68 -14.36 -13.03
C ALA A 109 2.91 -15.46 -12.01
N ASP A 110 2.93 -16.71 -12.46
CA ASP A 110 3.28 -17.89 -11.66
C ASP A 110 2.51 -18.01 -10.31
N GLY A 111 1.26 -17.54 -10.29
CA GLY A 111 0.44 -17.59 -9.08
C GLY A 111 0.66 -16.44 -8.10
N VAL A 112 1.39 -15.39 -8.48
CA VAL A 112 1.65 -14.22 -7.65
C VAL A 112 1.11 -12.96 -8.33
N LEU A 113 0.25 -12.23 -7.62
CA LEU A 113 -0.20 -10.89 -8.03
C LEU A 113 0.76 -9.85 -7.45
N THR A 114 1.37 -9.05 -8.32
CA THR A 114 2.24 -7.93 -7.95
C THR A 114 1.53 -6.63 -8.27
N LEU A 115 1.30 -5.81 -7.26
CA LEU A 115 0.77 -4.46 -7.39
C LEU A 115 1.89 -3.47 -7.12
N THR A 116 2.08 -2.53 -8.04
CA THR A 116 3.08 -1.47 -7.91
C THR A 116 2.38 -0.12 -7.90
N ILE A 117 2.64 0.65 -6.84
CA ILE A 117 2.01 1.95 -6.59
C ILE A 117 3.11 3.01 -6.49
N PRO A 118 3.23 3.93 -7.44
CA PRO A 118 4.20 5.01 -7.36
C PRO A 118 3.90 5.96 -6.20
N VAL A 119 4.94 6.52 -5.59
CA VAL A 119 4.83 7.67 -4.68
C VAL A 119 4.36 8.89 -5.47
N ALA A 120 3.44 9.66 -4.91
CA ALA A 120 2.95 10.89 -5.53
C ALA A 120 4.08 11.94 -5.61
N GLU A 121 4.18 12.64 -6.74
CA GLU A 121 5.21 13.67 -6.95
C GLU A 121 5.17 14.76 -5.87
N GLU A 122 3.96 15.15 -5.45
CA GLU A 122 3.75 16.13 -4.38
C GLU A 122 4.19 15.66 -2.99
N ALA A 123 4.29 14.35 -2.78
CA ALA A 123 4.74 13.76 -1.53
C ALA A 123 6.26 13.55 -1.49
N LYS A 124 6.98 13.85 -2.57
CA LYS A 124 8.44 13.80 -2.59
C LYS A 124 9.01 14.92 -1.72
N PRO A 125 10.08 14.65 -0.94
CA PRO A 125 10.69 15.67 -0.09
C PRO A 125 11.13 16.89 -0.91
N ARG A 126 10.66 18.08 -0.54
CA ARG A 126 11.09 19.34 -1.17
C ARG A 126 12.26 19.91 -0.39
N LYS A 127 13.39 20.16 -1.05
CA LYS A 127 14.50 20.90 -0.45
C LYS A 127 14.12 22.37 -0.36
N ILE A 128 14.16 22.94 0.85
CA ILE A 128 13.96 24.37 1.08
C ILE A 128 15.35 25.01 1.19
N GLU A 129 15.67 25.92 0.28
CA GLU A 129 16.88 26.73 0.38
C GLU A 129 16.64 27.89 1.35
N VAL A 130 17.52 28.02 2.34
CA VAL A 130 17.47 29.13 3.30
C VAL A 130 18.30 30.28 2.74
N THR A 131 17.64 31.38 2.38
CA THR A 131 18.32 32.62 1.98
C THR A 131 18.58 33.50 3.20
N HIS A 132 19.80 34.00 3.33
CA HIS A 132 20.18 34.94 4.40
C HIS A 132 19.58 36.32 4.13
N ALA A 133 18.70 36.79 5.01
CA ALA A 133 18.23 38.18 5.00
C ALA A 133 19.23 39.05 5.76
N SER A 134 19.93 39.94 5.07
CA SER A 134 20.76 40.96 5.72
C SER A 134 19.86 42.08 6.26
N PRO A 135 19.90 42.41 7.56
CA PRO A 135 19.19 43.56 8.08
C PRO A 135 19.81 44.85 7.51
N ASP A 136 18.98 45.67 6.86
CA ASP A 136 19.37 46.99 6.36
C ASP A 136 19.64 47.92 7.56
N HIS A 137 20.88 47.93 8.04
CA HIS A 137 21.32 48.86 9.08
C HIS A 137 21.46 50.26 8.46
N ARG A 138 20.36 51.03 8.41
CA ARG A 138 20.45 52.47 8.21
C ARG A 138 20.97 53.13 9.48
N VAL A 139 22.25 53.50 9.47
CA VAL A 139 22.83 54.42 10.46
C VAL A 139 22.07 55.73 10.32
N ILE A 140 21.34 56.14 11.38
CA ILE A 140 20.78 57.49 11.46
C ILE A 140 21.93 58.35 11.98
N GLU A 141 22.62 59.06 11.09
CA GLU A 141 23.56 60.11 11.51
C GLU A 141 22.74 61.23 12.17
N ALA A 142 22.96 61.41 13.47
CA ALA A 142 22.43 62.55 14.20
C ALA A 142 23.26 63.78 13.81
N ASP A 143 22.64 64.66 13.02
CA ASP A 143 23.18 65.97 12.67
C ASP A 143 23.49 66.76 13.96
N GLN A 144 24.76 67.10 14.17
CA GLN A 144 25.20 67.89 15.31
C GLN A 144 25.11 69.39 14.96
N ALA A 145 24.31 70.09 15.78
CA ALA A 145 24.41 71.49 16.23
C ALA A 145 24.73 72.60 15.21
#